data_AF-A0AAW0SNI7-F1
#
_entry.id   AF-A0AAW0SNI7-F1
#
_cell.length_a   1.000
_cell.length_b   1.000
_cell.length_c   1.000
_cell.angle_alpha   90.00
_cell.angle_beta   90.00
_cell.angle_gamma   90.00
#
_symmetry.space_group_name_H-M   'P 1'
#
loop_
_entity.id
_entity.type
_entity.pdbx_description
1 polymer ?
#
loop_
_entity_poly.entity_id
_entity_poly.type
_entity_poly.pdbx_seq_one_letter_code
_entity_poly.pdbx_strand_id
1 'polypeptide(L)'
;MSYSSTTAIFTDNYFTSLDIVRVGKTTLKTIKQIVKKSTRRGTVDYTTSDGGILAVRWKDNKVFTLLSTDLGVELMSGISRYCSDTKQRKKITCPSVIKNYNANMGGTDKK
;
A
#
# COMPACT_ATOMS: atom_id res chain seq x y z
N MET A 1 21.44 14.98 -19.09
CA MET A 1 20.31 14.56 -18.24
C MET A 1 20.63 13.19 -17.68
N SER A 2 21.17 13.13 -16.47
CA SER A 2 21.47 11.87 -15.78
C SER A 2 20.16 11.31 -15.25
N TYR A 3 19.68 10.21 -15.82
CA TYR A 3 18.68 9.39 -15.17
C TYR A 3 19.36 8.76 -13.95
N SER A 4 19.19 9.38 -12.78
CA SER A 4 19.53 8.72 -11.53
C SER A 4 18.61 7.52 -11.43
N SER A 5 19.14 6.31 -11.54
CA SER A 5 18.39 5.08 -11.32
C SER A 5 17.90 5.07 -9.89
N THR A 6 16.68 5.58 -9.66
CA THR A 6 16.01 5.54 -8.37
C THR A 6 15.73 4.08 -8.06
N THR A 7 16.58 3.46 -7.25
CA THR A 7 16.29 2.15 -6.67
C THR A 7 15.10 2.32 -5.75
N ALA A 8 13.92 1.93 -6.22
CA ALA A 8 12.71 1.89 -5.43
C ALA A 8 12.85 0.79 -4.38
N ILE A 9 13.02 1.17 -3.11
CA ILE A 9 13.03 0.21 -2.01
C ILE A 9 11.57 0.02 -1.61
N PHE A 10 11.10 -1.21 -1.75
CA PHE A 10 9.80 -1.61 -1.27
C PHE A 10 9.94 -2.60 -0.13
N THR A 11 9.27 -2.31 0.98
CA THR A 11 9.27 -3.21 2.14
C THR A 11 7.84 -3.45 2.58
N ASP A 12 7.40 -4.71 2.60
CA ASP A 12 6.08 -5.11 3.08
C ASP A 12 6.13 -5.72 4.49
N ASN A 13 4.99 -6.18 4.99
CA ASN A 13 4.83 -6.72 6.33
C ASN A 13 5.80 -7.88 6.68
N TYR A 14 6.43 -8.53 5.70
CA TYR A 14 7.41 -9.61 5.95
C TYR A 14 8.79 -9.09 6.35
N PHE A 15 9.14 -7.84 5.96
CA PHE A 15 10.46 -7.24 6.21
C PHE A 15 10.42 -5.95 7.06
N THR A 16 9.24 -5.51 7.55
CA THR A 16 9.08 -4.17 8.17
C THR A 16 8.79 -4.19 9.67
N SER A 17 9.81 -4.50 10.48
CA SER A 17 9.71 -4.40 11.94
C SER A 17 10.16 -3.02 12.49
N LEU A 18 11.30 -2.48 12.04
CA LEU A 18 11.89 -1.26 12.64
C LEU A 18 11.67 0.04 11.86
N ASP A 19 11.69 0.04 10.52
CA ASP A 19 11.67 1.31 9.76
C ASP A 19 10.28 1.98 9.72
N ILE A 20 9.20 1.19 9.77
CA ILE A 20 7.82 1.71 9.92
C ILE A 20 7.65 2.42 11.27
N VAL A 21 8.33 1.94 12.32
CA VAL A 21 8.22 2.49 13.69
C VAL A 21 8.78 3.91 13.78
N ARG A 22 9.81 4.24 12.98
CA ARG A 22 10.40 5.58 12.93
C ARG A 22 9.62 6.56 12.05
N VAL A 23 9.07 6.10 10.92
CA VAL A 23 8.39 6.98 9.95
C VAL A 23 6.91 7.22 10.26
N GLY A 24 6.19 6.23 10.79
CA GLY A 24 4.72 6.22 10.75
C GLY A 24 3.99 6.09 12.07
N LYS A 25 4.65 6.12 13.23
CA LYS A 25 3.99 5.80 14.51
C LYS A 25 2.94 6.82 14.97
N THR A 26 3.03 8.09 14.55
CA THR A 26 2.15 9.16 15.06
C THR A 26 0.99 9.52 14.14
N THR A 27 1.13 9.38 12.82
CA THR A 27 0.11 9.81 11.84
C THR A 27 -0.64 8.69 11.14
N LEU A 28 -0.06 7.48 11.02
CA LEU A 28 -0.71 6.37 10.32
C LEU A 28 -1.63 5.57 11.27
N LYS A 29 -2.88 5.36 10.87
CA LYS A 29 -3.83 4.48 11.57
C LYS A 29 -3.22 3.12 11.76
N THR A 30 -3.22 2.62 12.99
CA THR A 30 -2.74 1.27 13.34
C THR A 30 -3.47 0.17 12.54
N ILE A 31 -2.83 -0.99 12.41
CA ILE A 31 -3.46 -2.18 11.81
C ILE A 31 -4.79 -2.48 12.51
N LYS A 32 -4.85 -2.39 13.85
CA LYS A 32 -6.08 -2.62 14.63
C LYS A 32 -7.22 -1.67 14.24
N GLN A 33 -6.91 -0.40 13.93
CA GLN A 33 -7.92 0.57 13.50
C GLN A 33 -8.44 0.25 12.09
N ILE A 34 -7.59 -0.26 11.19
CA ILE A 34 -7.96 -0.54 9.80
C ILE A 34 -8.60 -1.93 9.62
N VAL A 35 -8.24 -2.94 10.41
CA VAL A 35 -8.80 -4.31 10.33
C VAL A 35 -10.26 -4.39 10.78
N LYS A 36 -10.80 -3.35 11.45
CA LYS A 36 -12.20 -3.33 11.90
C LYS A 36 -13.17 -3.72 10.77
N LYS A 37 -14.16 -4.56 11.06
CA LYS A 37 -15.17 -5.03 10.08
C LYS A 37 -15.94 -3.87 9.42
N SER A 38 -16.09 -2.74 10.11
CA SER A 38 -16.73 -1.54 9.56
C SER A 38 -15.88 -0.81 8.52
N THR A 39 -14.57 -1.03 8.50
CA THR A 39 -13.67 -0.42 7.51
C THR A 39 -13.89 -1.05 6.16
N ARG A 40 -14.26 -0.23 5.16
CA ARG A 40 -14.55 -0.70 3.80
C ARG A 40 -13.28 -1.22 3.13
N ARG A 41 -13.40 -2.31 2.37
CA ARG A 41 -12.35 -2.77 1.45
C ARG A 41 -12.01 -1.65 0.45
N GLY A 42 -10.73 -1.42 0.21
CA GLY A 42 -10.22 -0.28 -0.55
C GLY A 42 -9.85 0.94 0.30
N THR A 43 -10.06 0.91 1.62
CA THR A 43 -9.61 2.01 2.50
C THR A 43 -8.09 2.15 2.45
N VAL A 44 -7.64 3.38 2.25
CA VAL A 44 -6.21 3.75 2.21
C VAL A 44 -5.95 4.77 3.32
N ASP A 45 -4.81 4.63 3.97
CA ASP A 45 -4.25 5.59 4.90
C ASP A 45 -2.77 5.74 4.56
N TYR A 46 -2.24 6.96 4.56
CA TYR A 46 -0.86 7.20 4.18
C TYR A 46 -0.27 8.41 4.88
N THR A 47 1.05 8.43 5.00
CA THR A 47 1.83 9.57 5.49
C THR A 47 3.18 9.59 4.77
N THR A 48 3.76 10.77 4.63
CA THR A 48 5.10 10.94 4.06
C THR A 48 6.02 11.47 5.16
N SER A 49 7.25 10.97 5.23
CA SER A 49 8.28 11.55 6.11
C SER A 49 8.91 12.80 5.47
N ASP A 50 9.57 13.62 6.28
CA ASP A 50 10.34 14.76 5.81
C ASP A 50 11.47 14.35 4.83
N GLY A 51 11.94 13.11 4.93
CA GLY A 51 12.93 12.51 4.02
C GLY A 51 12.36 11.92 2.74
N GLY A 52 11.07 12.17 2.43
CA GLY A 52 10.43 11.70 1.20
C GLY A 52 10.03 10.21 1.21
N ILE A 53 10.02 9.56 2.37
CA ILE A 53 9.56 8.16 2.48
C ILE A 53 8.04 8.16 2.62
N LEU A 54 7.37 7.53 1.68
CA LEU A 54 5.95 7.29 1.73
C LEU A 54 5.65 6.01 2.51
N ALA A 55 4.79 6.11 3.52
CA ALA A 55 4.18 4.98 4.21
C ALA A 55 2.70 4.86 3.81
N VAL A 56 2.29 3.70 3.31
CA VAL A 56 0.90 3.40 2.91
C VAL A 56 0.39 2.20 3.67
N ARG A 57 -0.86 2.29 4.13
CA ARG A 57 -1.65 1.17 4.63
C ARG A 57 -2.93 1.04 3.83
N TRP A 58 -3.14 -0.14 3.26
CA TRP A 58 -4.29 -0.42 2.39
C TRP A 58 -5.05 -1.65 2.88
N LYS A 59 -6.37 -1.52 3.01
CA LYS A 59 -7.28 -2.61 3.39
C LYS A 59 -7.81 -3.31 2.14
N ASP A 60 -7.30 -4.50 1.86
CA ASP A 60 -7.95 -5.47 0.97
C ASP A 60 -8.61 -6.58 1.82
N ASN A 61 -8.56 -7.84 1.40
CA ASN A 61 -8.90 -8.97 2.27
C ASN A 61 -8.02 -8.98 3.53
N LYS A 62 -6.71 -8.72 3.34
CA LYS A 62 -5.73 -8.46 4.39
C LYS A 62 -5.33 -6.98 4.39
N VAL A 63 -4.67 -6.53 5.45
CA VAL A 63 -4.08 -5.18 5.50
C VAL A 63 -2.65 -5.26 4.99
N PHE A 64 -2.38 -4.50 3.94
CA PHE A 64 -1.05 -4.32 3.38
C PHE A 64 -0.46 -3.04 3.97
N THR A 65 0.76 -3.12 4.49
CA THR A 65 1.56 -1.94 4.80
C THR A 65 2.77 -1.95 3.88
N LEU A 66 3.05 -0.82 3.25
CA LEU A 66 4.15 -0.65 2.31
C LEU A 66 4.88 0.65 2.64
N LEU A 67 6.21 0.60 2.66
CA LEU A 67 7.04 1.80 2.56
C LEU A 67 7.59 1.90 1.15
N SER A 68 7.66 3.12 0.63
CA SER A 68 8.27 3.40 -0.65
C SER A 68 9.00 4.74 -0.63
N THR A 69 10.18 4.75 -1.23
CA THR A 69 10.92 5.97 -1.60
C THR A 69 10.59 6.44 -3.02
N ASP A 70 9.74 5.69 -3.73
CA ASP A 70 9.43 5.87 -5.14
C ASP A 70 7.92 6.08 -5.34
N LEU A 71 7.56 7.16 -6.02
CA LEU A 71 6.20 7.58 -6.37
C LEU A 71 5.26 7.91 -5.19
N GLY A 72 4.60 9.07 -5.28
CA GLY A 72 3.56 9.50 -4.34
C GLY A 72 2.26 8.69 -4.44
N VAL A 73 1.37 8.83 -3.44
CA VAL A 73 0.04 8.14 -3.37
C VAL A 73 -0.95 8.62 -4.42
N GLU A 74 -0.61 9.66 -5.19
CA GLU A 74 -1.55 10.39 -6.05
C GLU A 74 -2.28 9.54 -7.08
N LEU A 75 -1.70 8.43 -7.54
CA LEU A 75 -2.36 7.57 -8.52
C LEU A 75 -3.19 6.49 -7.82
N MET A 76 -4.40 6.87 -7.40
CA MET A 76 -5.42 5.97 -6.88
C MET A 76 -6.20 5.36 -8.03
N SER A 77 -5.86 4.13 -8.40
CA SER A 77 -6.53 3.43 -9.50
C SER A 77 -7.64 2.52 -8.98
N GLY A 78 -8.79 2.49 -9.65
CA GLY A 78 -9.85 1.53 -9.35
C GLY A 78 -9.48 0.15 -9.91
N ILE A 79 -9.36 -0.86 -9.05
CA ILE A 79 -9.16 -2.25 -9.46
C ILE A 79 -10.43 -3.08 -9.24
N SER A 80 -10.71 -4.01 -10.16
CA SER A 80 -11.85 -4.93 -10.04
C SER A 80 -11.44 -6.16 -9.23
N ARG A 81 -11.88 -6.22 -7.97
CA ARG A 81 -11.62 -7.35 -7.06
C ARG A 81 -12.90 -8.10 -6.73
N TYR A 82 -12.83 -9.43 -6.76
CA TYR A 82 -13.92 -10.28 -6.28
C TYR A 82 -14.05 -10.15 -4.76
N CYS A 83 -15.24 -9.82 -4.28
CA CYS A 83 -15.58 -9.75 -2.85
C CYS A 83 -16.43 -10.97 -2.50
N SER A 84 -15.89 -11.89 -1.70
CA SER A 84 -16.57 -13.10 -1.24
C SER A 84 -17.89 -12.78 -0.54
N ASP A 85 -17.88 -11.74 0.29
CA ASP A 85 -19.02 -11.37 1.15
C ASP A 85 -20.25 -10.96 0.33
N THR A 86 -20.03 -10.42 -0.86
CA THR A 86 -21.12 -10.01 -1.78
C THR A 86 -21.19 -10.85 -3.05
N LYS A 87 -20.35 -11.88 -3.18
CA LYS A 87 -20.21 -12.76 -4.36
C LYS A 87 -20.15 -11.99 -5.69
N GLN A 88 -19.53 -10.82 -5.69
CA GLN A 88 -19.51 -9.90 -6.84
C GLN A 88 -18.15 -9.25 -6.99
N ARG A 89 -17.79 -8.90 -8.22
CA ARG A 89 -16.62 -8.06 -8.50
C ARG A 89 -16.97 -6.60 -8.22
N LYS A 90 -16.19 -5.96 -7.36
CA LYS A 90 -16.35 -4.55 -7.01
C LYS A 90 -15.13 -3.78 -7.45
N LYS A 91 -15.36 -2.55 -7.92
CA LYS A 91 -14.29 -1.58 -8.15
C LYS A 91 -13.88 -1.02 -6.79
N ILE A 92 -12.66 -1.33 -6.36
CA ILE A 92 -12.09 -0.81 -5.12
C ILE A 92 -10.90 0.07 -5.44
N THR A 93 -10.66 1.07 -4.61
CA THR A 93 -9.49 1.93 -4.73
C THR A 93 -8.24 1.15 -4.36
N CYS A 94 -7.20 1.24 -5.18
CA CYS A 94 -5.88 0.67 -4.94
C CYS A 94 -4.78 1.69 -5.28
N PRO A 95 -3.89 2.01 -4.32
CA PRO A 95 -2.74 2.87 -4.56
C PRO A 95 -1.81 2.30 -5.64
N SER A 96 -1.33 3.14 -6.56
CA SER A 96 -0.41 2.68 -7.62
C SER A 96 0.90 2.15 -7.09
N VAL A 97 1.36 2.63 -5.93
CA VAL A 97 2.55 2.09 -5.25
C VAL A 97 2.40 0.59 -4.92
N ILE A 98 1.18 0.13 -4.60
CA ILE A 98 0.91 -1.30 -4.37
C ILE A 98 0.97 -2.09 -5.68
N LYS A 99 0.51 -1.51 -6.79
CA LYS A 99 0.64 -2.14 -8.12
C LYS A 99 2.10 -2.24 -8.56
N ASN A 100 2.85 -1.16 -8.39
CA ASN A 100 4.26 -1.11 -8.76
C ASN A 100 5.06 -2.11 -7.92
N TYR A 101 4.78 -2.18 -6.61
CA TYR A 101 5.33 -3.20 -5.73
C TYR A 101 5.10 -4.62 -6.26
N ASN A 102 3.84 -4.98 -6.53
CA ASN A 102 3.50 -6.32 -7.02
C ASN A 102 4.17 -6.63 -8.36
N ALA A 103 4.28 -5.67 -9.28
CA ALA A 103 4.94 -5.86 -10.57
C ALA A 103 6.46 -6.10 -10.40
N ASN A 104 7.11 -5.33 -9.53
CA ASN A 104 8.56 -5.40 -9.30
C ASN A 104 8.97 -6.61 -8.45
N MET A 105 8.10 -7.08 -7.56
CA MET A 105 8.34 -8.29 -6.74
C MET A 105 8.07 -9.60 -7.49
N GLY A 106 7.94 -9.57 -8.81
CA GLY A 106 7.76 -10.77 -9.64
C GLY A 106 6.30 -11.21 -9.85
N GLY A 107 5.33 -10.42 -9.40
CA GLY A 107 3.92 -10.45 -9.81
C GLY A 107 3.21 -11.81 -9.85
N THR A 108 2.48 -12.14 -8.78
CA THR A 108 1.50 -13.25 -8.75
C THR A 108 0.14 -12.89 -9.36
N ASP A 109 0.01 -11.73 -10.01
CA ASP A 109 -1.15 -11.34 -10.82
C ASP A 109 -0.72 -11.35 -12.32
N LYS A 110 -0.27 -12.51 -12.83
CA LYS A 110 -0.25 -12.79 -14.28
C LYS A 110 -1.61 -13.41 -14.64
N LYS A 111 -2.20 -12.88 -15.71
CA LYS A 111 -3.53 -13.18 -16.29
C LYS A 111 -4.13 -14.55 -15.99
#